data_AF-A0A117LGL3-F1
#
_entry.id   AF-A0A117LGL3-F1
#
_cell.length_a   1.000
_cell.length_b   1.000
_cell.length_c   1.000
_cell.angle_alpha   90.00
_cell.angle_beta   90.00
_cell.angle_gamma   90.00
#
_symmetry.space_group_name_H-M   'P 1'
#
loop_
_entity.id
_entity.type
_entity.pdbx_description
1 polymer ?
#
loop_
_entity_poly.entity_id
_entity_poly.type
_entity_poly.pdbx_seq_one_letter_code
_entity_poly.pdbx_strand_id
1 'polypeptide(L)'
;MKFSRKIKTIIQSSWCLLRLGILLSLLVFFTAGSVLPPSGLESQAYAYTRHIEFDYGAWTLDAIAAKLSSWALSLNRFLPGAAQSQLVLDTLSQVSLVNTLQTELLLIYADPNIENPHTASKVVQVELDKAQRKLSDLAPLAESILQSQLMSVISESGLGGLGQVFPPSLYQFSDTPQSLVISPREEITQVLDISLLPVLDAD
;
A
#
# COMPACT_ATOMS: atom_id res chain seq x y z
N MET A 1 -40.47 -34.84 -9.38
CA MET A 1 -40.78 -33.69 -8.49
C MET A 1 -39.63 -33.19 -7.59
N LYS A 2 -38.44 -33.81 -7.53
CA LYS A 2 -37.33 -33.34 -6.63
C LYS A 2 -36.47 -32.19 -7.21
N PHE A 3 -36.43 -32.02 -8.53
CA PHE A 3 -35.56 -31.03 -9.21
C PHE A 3 -36.03 -29.57 -9.03
N SER A 4 -37.35 -29.33 -9.07
CA SER A 4 -37.94 -28.00 -8.89
C SER A 4 -37.76 -27.43 -7.47
N ARG A 5 -37.68 -28.28 -6.44
CA ARG A 5 -37.44 -27.85 -5.06
C ARG A 5 -36.01 -27.34 -4.85
N LYS A 6 -34.99 -28.00 -5.44
CA LYS A 6 -33.59 -27.56 -5.34
C LYS A 6 -33.35 -26.21 -6.02
N ILE A 7 -33.98 -25.97 -7.16
CA ILE A 7 -33.85 -24.69 -7.89
C ILE A 7 -34.48 -23.54 -7.09
N LYS A 8 -35.66 -23.75 -6.48
CA LYS A 8 -36.31 -22.75 -5.62
C LYS A 8 -35.46 -22.41 -4.39
N THR A 9 -34.84 -23.39 -3.76
CA THR A 9 -33.97 -23.15 -2.59
C THR A 9 -32.67 -22.44 -2.96
N ILE A 10 -32.10 -22.71 -4.14
CA ILE A 10 -30.91 -22.00 -4.63
C ILE A 10 -31.25 -20.54 -4.93
N ILE A 11 -32.36 -20.28 -5.62
CA ILE A 11 -32.82 -18.91 -5.91
C ILE A 11 -33.08 -18.13 -4.61
N GLN A 12 -33.74 -18.74 -3.62
CA GLN A 12 -34.00 -18.12 -2.33
C GLN A 12 -32.72 -17.84 -1.52
N SER A 13 -31.76 -18.76 -1.56
CA SER A 13 -30.46 -18.58 -0.90
C SER A 13 -29.66 -17.46 -1.56
N SER A 14 -29.58 -17.43 -2.89
CA SER A 14 -28.94 -16.36 -3.65
C SER A 14 -29.60 -15.01 -3.39
N TRP A 15 -30.93 -14.95 -3.28
CA TRP A 15 -31.65 -13.71 -2.99
C TRP A 15 -31.43 -13.23 -1.55
N CYS A 16 -31.31 -14.16 -0.59
CA CYS A 16 -30.96 -13.85 0.79
C CYS A 16 -29.54 -13.29 0.90
N LEU A 17 -28.57 -13.92 0.24
CA LEU A 17 -27.17 -13.45 0.19
C LEU A 17 -27.05 -12.08 -0.46
N LEU A 18 -27.79 -11.84 -1.55
CA LEU A 18 -27.78 -10.56 -2.26
C LEU A 18 -28.41 -9.45 -1.40
N ARG A 19 -29.54 -9.73 -0.73
CA ARG A 19 -30.17 -8.79 0.22
C ARG A 19 -29.27 -8.49 1.43
N LEU A 20 -28.58 -9.49 1.97
CA LEU A 20 -27.64 -9.33 3.08
C LEU A 20 -26.43 -8.48 2.65
N GLY A 21 -25.89 -8.71 1.46
CA GLY A 21 -24.80 -7.91 0.89
C GLY A 21 -25.21 -6.43 0.71
N ILE A 22 -26.41 -6.17 0.21
CA ILE A 22 -26.95 -4.81 0.11
C ILE A 22 -27.09 -4.17 1.50
N LEU A 23 -27.63 -4.89 2.48
CA LEU A 23 -27.79 -4.40 3.85
C LEU A 23 -26.46 -4.07 4.52
N LEU A 24 -25.43 -4.93 4.35
CA LEU A 24 -24.09 -4.70 4.87
C LEU A 24 -23.43 -3.49 4.18
N SER A 25 -23.57 -3.36 2.87
CA SER A 25 -23.06 -2.20 2.11
C SER A 25 -23.71 -0.90 2.60
N LEU A 26 -25.04 -0.90 2.79
CA LEU A 26 -25.77 0.23 3.36
C LEU A 26 -25.31 0.55 4.78
N LEU A 27 -25.12 -0.46 5.62
CA LEU A 27 -24.65 -0.27 7.00
C LEU A 27 -23.29 0.42 7.00
N VAL A 28 -22.33 -0.07 6.20
CA VAL A 28 -20.98 0.52 6.08
C VAL A 28 -21.06 1.97 5.60
N PHE A 29 -21.87 2.23 4.58
CA PHE A 29 -22.06 3.58 4.02
C PHE A 29 -22.61 4.57 5.06
N PHE A 30 -23.61 4.16 5.84
CA PHE A 30 -24.19 5.01 6.88
C PHE A 30 -23.26 5.19 8.10
N THR A 31 -22.41 4.22 8.42
CA THR A 31 -21.43 4.35 9.51
C THR A 31 -20.19 5.17 9.12
N ALA A 32 -19.78 5.14 7.85
CA ALA A 32 -18.64 5.92 7.38
C ALA A 32 -18.91 7.43 7.40
N GLY A 33 -20.17 7.84 7.23
CA GLY A 33 -20.59 9.25 7.27
C GLY A 33 -20.93 9.81 8.65
N SER A 34 -21.00 8.99 9.70
CA SER A 34 -21.52 9.38 11.02
C SER A 34 -20.47 9.64 12.10
N VAL A 35 -19.20 9.77 11.71
CA VAL A 35 -18.17 10.29 12.62
C VAL A 35 -18.37 11.81 12.71
N LEU A 36 -19.23 12.25 13.64
CA LEU A 36 -19.22 13.64 14.11
C LEU A 36 -17.81 13.88 14.67
N PRO A 37 -16.99 14.75 14.06
CA PRO A 37 -15.66 15.01 14.59
C PRO A 37 -15.85 15.58 16.01
N PRO A 38 -15.21 15.01 17.04
CA PRO A 38 -15.22 15.62 18.36
C PRO A 38 -14.64 17.03 18.24
N SER A 39 -15.42 18.05 18.61
CA SER A 39 -14.98 19.44 18.53
C SER A 39 -13.66 19.62 19.29
N GLY A 40 -12.59 20.04 18.61
CA GLY A 40 -11.26 20.19 19.21
C GLY A 40 -10.12 20.24 18.19
N LEU A 41 -8.88 20.29 18.68
CA LEU A 41 -7.65 20.30 17.86
C LEU A 41 -7.58 19.11 16.90
N GLU A 42 -8.03 17.93 17.35
CA GLU A 42 -8.10 16.70 16.56
C GLU A 42 -9.00 16.87 15.32
N SER A 43 -10.23 17.37 15.49
CA SER A 43 -11.14 17.61 14.35
C SER A 43 -10.59 18.61 13.33
N GLN A 44 -9.85 19.62 13.79
CA GLN A 44 -9.23 20.60 12.90
C GLN A 44 -8.08 19.97 12.14
N ALA A 45 -7.19 19.23 12.82
CA ALA A 45 -6.09 18.52 12.20
C ALA A 45 -6.60 17.57 11.10
N TYR A 46 -7.57 16.69 11.41
CA TYR A 46 -8.19 15.82 10.41
C TYR A 46 -8.87 16.57 9.26
N ALA A 47 -9.51 17.72 9.53
CA ALA A 47 -10.10 18.54 8.47
C ALA A 47 -9.03 19.07 7.49
N TYR A 48 -7.84 19.42 7.99
CA TYR A 48 -6.71 19.85 7.18
C TYR A 48 -6.00 18.68 6.49
N THR A 49 -5.88 17.50 7.11
CA THR A 49 -5.10 16.37 6.57
C THR A 49 -5.89 15.40 5.72
N ARG A 50 -7.24 15.44 5.72
CA ARG A 50 -8.10 14.43 5.06
C ARG A 50 -7.74 14.13 3.60
N HIS A 51 -7.20 15.09 2.86
CA HIS A 51 -6.84 14.94 1.45
C HIS A 51 -5.47 14.27 1.21
N ILE A 52 -4.63 14.20 2.25
CA ILE A 52 -3.28 13.61 2.25
C ILE A 52 -3.15 12.47 3.25
N GLU A 53 -4.26 11.93 3.76
CA GLU A 53 -4.26 10.78 4.66
C GLU A 53 -4.08 9.47 3.89
N PHE A 54 -3.34 8.53 4.49
CA PHE A 54 -3.14 7.21 3.91
C PHE A 54 -4.37 6.32 4.13
N ASP A 55 -5.04 5.90 3.06
CA ASP A 55 -6.18 4.99 3.11
C ASP A 55 -5.72 3.52 3.10
N TYR A 56 -5.54 2.96 4.30
CA TYR A 56 -5.21 1.53 4.47
C TYR A 56 -6.27 0.60 3.88
N GLY A 57 -7.54 0.99 3.85
CA GLY A 57 -8.64 0.16 3.36
C GLY A 57 -8.61 0.03 1.85
N ALA A 58 -8.57 1.16 1.15
CA ALA A 58 -8.41 1.20 -0.31
C ALA A 58 -7.10 0.50 -0.73
N TRP A 59 -5.99 0.82 -0.06
CA TRP A 59 -4.71 0.17 -0.31
C TRP A 59 -4.77 -1.36 -0.15
N THR A 60 -5.44 -1.86 0.88
CA THR A 60 -5.57 -3.31 1.11
C THR A 60 -6.37 -3.98 -0.01
N LEU A 61 -7.47 -3.35 -0.45
CA LEU A 61 -8.29 -3.89 -1.54
C LEU A 61 -7.53 -3.92 -2.87
N ASP A 62 -6.79 -2.85 -3.17
CA ASP A 62 -5.94 -2.77 -4.36
C ASP A 62 -4.82 -3.81 -4.33
N ALA A 63 -4.17 -3.99 -3.18
CA ALA A 63 -3.16 -5.02 -2.98
C ALA A 63 -3.72 -6.43 -3.20
N ILE A 64 -4.91 -6.74 -2.66
CA ILE A 64 -5.57 -8.04 -2.89
C ILE A 64 -5.87 -8.24 -4.38
N ALA A 65 -6.39 -7.22 -5.07
CA ALA A 65 -6.71 -7.29 -6.49
C ALA A 65 -5.45 -7.50 -7.35
N ALA A 66 -4.38 -6.74 -7.08
CA ALA A 66 -3.09 -6.87 -7.74
C ALA A 66 -2.46 -8.26 -7.53
N LYS A 67 -2.65 -8.86 -6.35
CA LYS A 67 -2.18 -10.21 -6.06
C LYS A 67 -2.95 -11.30 -6.78
N LEU A 68 -4.27 -11.18 -6.87
CA LEU A 68 -5.09 -12.14 -7.62
C LEU A 68 -4.72 -12.15 -9.11
N SER A 69 -4.45 -10.98 -9.71
CA SER A 69 -4.03 -10.89 -11.11
C SER A 69 -2.61 -11.45 -11.32
N SER A 70 -1.67 -11.08 -10.44
CA SER A 70 -0.28 -11.56 -10.50
C SER A 70 -0.17 -13.08 -10.32
N TRP A 71 -0.94 -13.66 -9.39
CA TRP A 71 -1.02 -15.11 -9.19
C TRP A 71 -1.52 -15.83 -10.46
N ALA A 72 -2.55 -15.30 -11.12
CA ALA A 72 -3.08 -15.86 -12.36
C ALA A 72 -2.07 -15.80 -13.53
N LEU A 73 -1.24 -14.75 -13.58
CA LEU A 73 -0.31 -14.49 -14.69
C LEU A 73 1.06 -15.17 -14.53
N SER A 74 1.55 -15.37 -13.29
CA SER A 74 2.77 -16.12 -12.97
C SER A 74 4.01 -15.81 -13.86
N LEU A 75 4.25 -14.53 -14.12
CA LEU A 75 5.26 -14.05 -15.08
C LEU A 75 6.71 -14.43 -14.72
N ASN A 76 7.00 -14.73 -13.45
CA ASN A 76 8.34 -15.09 -12.97
C ASN A 76 8.90 -16.40 -13.58
N ARG A 77 8.04 -17.27 -14.11
CA ARG A 77 8.43 -18.58 -14.65
C ARG A 77 9.21 -18.49 -15.97
N PHE A 78 9.24 -17.31 -16.58
CA PHE A 78 9.84 -17.08 -17.90
C PHE A 78 11.26 -16.48 -17.84
N LEU A 79 11.83 -16.23 -16.64
CA LEU A 79 13.16 -15.61 -16.47
C LEU A 79 14.21 -16.61 -15.94
N PRO A 80 15.45 -16.63 -16.49
CA PRO A 80 16.56 -17.39 -15.91
C PRO A 80 16.95 -16.90 -14.50
N GLY A 81 17.30 -17.81 -13.58
CA GLY A 81 17.54 -17.48 -12.16
C GLY A 81 18.62 -16.40 -11.89
N ALA A 82 19.66 -16.32 -12.73
CA ALA A 82 20.67 -15.26 -12.62
C ALA A 82 20.12 -13.87 -12.96
N ALA A 83 19.27 -13.79 -14.00
CA ALA A 83 18.60 -12.54 -14.39
C ALA A 83 17.57 -12.09 -13.34
N GLN A 84 16.93 -13.05 -12.65
CA GLN A 84 16.01 -12.76 -11.56
C GLN A 84 16.71 -12.05 -10.38
N SER A 85 17.87 -12.57 -9.97
CA SER A 85 18.62 -12.00 -8.84
C SER A 85 19.16 -10.60 -9.16
N GLN A 86 19.66 -10.39 -10.38
CA GLN A 86 20.10 -9.07 -10.82
C GLN A 86 18.95 -8.05 -10.81
N LEU A 87 17.75 -8.43 -11.25
CA LEU A 87 16.60 -7.54 -11.26
C LEU A 87 16.20 -7.08 -9.86
N VAL A 88 16.26 -7.99 -8.87
CA VAL A 88 16.02 -7.65 -7.47
C VAL A 88 17.07 -6.65 -6.99
N LEU A 89 18.35 -6.87 -7.27
CA LEU A 89 19.43 -5.95 -6.90
C LEU A 89 19.29 -4.58 -7.57
N ASP A 90 18.87 -4.54 -8.84
CA ASP A 90 18.62 -3.29 -9.57
C ASP A 90 17.44 -2.53 -8.94
N THR A 91 16.42 -3.24 -8.48
CA THR A 91 15.27 -2.66 -7.78
C THR A 91 15.68 -2.11 -6.41
N LEU A 92 16.50 -2.83 -5.64
CA LEU A 92 17.04 -2.33 -4.37
C LEU A 92 17.93 -1.10 -4.57
N SER A 93 18.72 -1.07 -5.65
CA SER A 93 19.51 0.11 -6.03
C SER A 93 18.60 1.30 -6.38
N GLN A 94 17.47 1.04 -7.05
CA GLN A 94 16.47 2.06 -7.36
C GLN A 94 15.79 2.60 -6.09
N VAL A 95 15.46 1.74 -5.11
CA VAL A 95 14.95 2.16 -3.79
C VAL A 95 15.96 3.07 -3.08
N SER A 96 17.24 2.70 -3.09
CA SER A 96 18.31 3.53 -2.51
C SER A 96 18.39 4.92 -3.15
N LEU A 97 18.20 5.01 -4.47
CA LEU A 97 18.19 6.28 -5.19
C LEU A 97 17.01 7.16 -4.77
N VAL A 98 15.80 6.59 -4.69
CA VAL A 98 14.60 7.30 -4.23
C VAL A 98 14.81 7.87 -2.83
N ASN A 99 15.29 7.05 -1.88
CA ASN A 99 15.55 7.49 -0.51
C ASN A 99 16.59 8.62 -0.44
N THR A 100 17.62 8.56 -1.30
CA THR A 100 18.66 9.60 -1.38
C THR A 100 18.05 10.93 -1.85
N LEU A 101 17.25 10.90 -2.91
CA LEU A 101 16.59 12.09 -3.46
C LEU A 101 15.56 12.67 -2.48
N GLN A 102 14.81 11.82 -1.77
CA GLN A 102 13.89 12.27 -0.70
C GLN A 102 14.64 12.97 0.44
N THR A 103 15.79 12.43 0.84
CA THR A 103 16.64 13.03 1.87
C THR A 103 17.19 14.38 1.41
N GLU A 104 17.67 14.47 0.17
CA GLU A 104 18.14 15.72 -0.42
C GLU A 104 17.04 16.77 -0.48
N LEU A 105 15.82 16.37 -0.89
CA LEU A 105 14.65 17.24 -0.89
C LEU A 105 14.36 17.79 0.51
N LEU A 106 14.36 16.93 1.53
CA LEU A 106 14.15 17.33 2.92
C LEU A 106 15.22 18.33 3.38
N LEU A 107 16.49 18.08 3.07
CA LEU A 107 17.59 18.97 3.44
C LEU A 107 17.46 20.36 2.81
N ILE A 108 16.95 20.47 1.57
CA ILE A 108 16.68 21.76 0.92
C ILE A 108 15.60 22.56 1.67
N TYR A 109 14.53 21.90 2.13
CA TYR A 109 13.48 22.55 2.91
C TYR A 109 13.90 22.87 4.35
N ALA A 110 14.87 22.14 4.89
CA ALA A 110 15.38 22.33 6.24
C ALA A 110 16.50 23.38 6.34
N ASP A 111 17.13 23.79 5.23
CA ASP A 111 18.24 24.75 5.24
C ASP A 111 17.75 26.21 5.30
N PRO A 112 18.03 26.94 6.40
CA PRO A 112 17.62 28.34 6.56
C PRO A 112 18.38 29.31 5.65
N ASN A 113 19.47 28.90 5.01
CA ASN A 113 20.24 29.75 4.10
C ASN A 113 19.65 29.80 2.68
N ILE A 114 18.67 28.94 2.37
CA ILE A 114 18.03 28.90 1.07
C ILE A 114 16.81 29.84 1.09
N GLU A 115 16.90 30.97 0.40
CA GLU A 115 15.82 31.97 0.35
C GLU A 115 14.51 31.44 -0.24
N ASN A 116 14.61 30.55 -1.25
CA ASN A 116 13.44 29.97 -1.90
C ASN A 116 13.63 28.45 -2.10
N PRO A 117 13.33 27.64 -1.06
CA PRO A 117 13.47 26.19 -1.11
C PRO A 117 12.67 25.55 -2.24
N HIS A 118 11.47 26.08 -2.53
CA HIS A 118 10.61 25.59 -3.59
C HIS A 118 11.25 25.69 -4.98
N THR A 119 12.00 26.76 -5.25
CA THR A 119 12.71 26.90 -6.54
C THR A 119 13.98 26.06 -6.57
N ALA A 120 14.71 25.99 -5.45
CA ALA A 120 15.92 25.19 -5.32
C ALA A 120 15.64 23.67 -5.43
N SER A 121 14.48 23.22 -4.95
CA SER A 121 14.10 21.80 -4.94
C SER A 121 13.58 21.27 -6.27
N LYS A 122 13.25 22.12 -7.26
CA LYS A 122 12.57 21.68 -8.50
C LYS A 122 13.31 20.59 -9.25
N VAL A 123 14.64 20.68 -9.32
CA VAL A 123 15.46 19.67 -10.02
C VAL A 123 15.40 18.33 -9.30
N VAL A 124 15.52 18.34 -7.97
CA VAL A 124 15.46 17.14 -7.14
C VAL A 124 14.07 16.49 -7.20
N GLN A 125 13.00 17.29 -7.19
CA GLN A 125 11.62 16.80 -7.35
C GLN A 125 11.41 16.07 -8.68
N VAL A 126 11.91 16.63 -9.79
CA VAL A 126 11.78 16.00 -11.11
C VAL A 126 12.55 14.67 -11.18
N GLU A 127 13.76 14.61 -10.62
CA GLU A 127 14.53 13.37 -10.57
C GLU A 127 13.89 12.34 -9.63
N LEU A 128 13.32 12.78 -8.52
CA LEU A 128 12.57 11.93 -7.58
C LEU A 128 11.36 11.31 -8.26
N ASP A 129 10.55 12.09 -8.97
CA ASP A 129 9.39 11.59 -9.71
C ASP A 129 9.78 10.54 -10.74
N LYS A 130 10.87 10.78 -11.46
CA LYS A 130 11.38 9.84 -12.46
C LYS A 130 11.90 8.56 -11.79
N ALA A 131 12.60 8.69 -10.67
CA ALA A 131 13.10 7.56 -9.91
C ALA A 131 11.94 6.72 -9.33
N GLN A 132 10.88 7.37 -8.86
CA GLN A 132 9.69 6.73 -8.32
C GLN A 132 8.91 5.97 -9.38
N ARG A 133 8.71 6.56 -10.57
CA ARG A 133 8.06 5.87 -11.71
C ARG A 133 8.82 4.61 -12.12
N LYS A 134 10.15 4.71 -12.19
CA LYS A 134 10.99 3.55 -12.50
C LYS A 134 10.89 2.48 -11.42
N LEU A 135 10.80 2.87 -10.15
CA LEU A 135 10.58 1.94 -9.05
C LEU A 135 9.20 1.26 -9.16
N SER A 136 8.14 2.00 -9.47
CA SER A 136 6.79 1.42 -9.64
C SER A 136 6.70 0.42 -10.79
N ASP A 137 7.52 0.60 -11.83
CA ASP A 137 7.59 -0.34 -12.96
C ASP A 137 8.36 -1.63 -12.60
N LEU A 138 9.43 -1.51 -11.79
CA LEU A 138 10.29 -2.63 -11.42
C LEU A 138 9.73 -3.46 -10.25
N ALA A 139 9.07 -2.81 -9.29
CA ALA A 139 8.65 -3.40 -8.03
C ALA A 139 7.76 -4.65 -8.19
N PRO A 140 6.71 -4.68 -9.05
CA PRO A 140 5.86 -5.86 -9.18
C PRO A 140 6.63 -7.10 -9.65
N LEU A 141 7.61 -6.91 -10.52
CA LEU A 141 8.42 -8.01 -11.06
C LEU A 141 9.42 -8.51 -10.00
N ALA A 142 10.15 -7.61 -9.35
CA ALA A 142 11.06 -7.95 -8.26
C ALA A 142 10.34 -8.67 -7.11
N GLU A 143 9.15 -8.22 -6.76
CA GLU A 143 8.29 -8.84 -5.75
C GLU A 143 7.89 -10.26 -6.15
N SER A 144 7.45 -10.47 -7.40
CA SER A 144 7.10 -11.81 -7.89
C SER A 144 8.28 -12.79 -7.89
N ILE A 145 9.50 -12.29 -8.10
CA ILE A 145 10.75 -13.07 -8.06
C ILE A 145 11.06 -13.48 -6.62
N LEU A 146 11.11 -12.52 -5.71
CA LEU A 146 11.41 -12.76 -4.30
C LEU A 146 10.36 -13.71 -3.67
N GLN A 147 9.09 -13.56 -4.04
CA GLN A 147 8.03 -14.48 -3.62
C GLN A 147 8.28 -15.91 -4.13
N SER A 148 8.74 -16.07 -5.38
CA SER A 148 9.12 -17.38 -5.93
C SER A 148 10.28 -18.00 -5.15
N GLN A 149 11.32 -17.21 -4.88
CA GLN A 149 12.51 -17.65 -4.16
C GLN A 149 12.16 -18.07 -2.74
N LEU A 150 11.33 -17.29 -2.04
CA LEU A 150 10.81 -17.64 -0.72
C LEU A 150 10.08 -18.98 -0.74
N MET A 151 9.21 -19.20 -1.72
CA MET A 151 8.47 -20.45 -1.85
C MET A 151 9.38 -21.65 -2.14
N SER A 152 10.44 -21.48 -2.93
CA SER A 152 11.48 -22.50 -3.14
C SER A 152 12.15 -22.88 -1.82
N VAL A 153 12.60 -21.87 -1.05
CA VAL A 153 13.28 -22.08 0.23
C VAL A 153 12.36 -22.78 1.25
N ILE A 154 11.08 -22.39 1.33
CA ILE A 154 10.11 -23.04 2.23
C ILE A 154 9.90 -24.51 1.84
N SER A 155 9.82 -24.80 0.53
CA SER A 155 9.67 -26.16 0.03
C SER A 155 10.92 -27.01 0.32
N GLU A 156 12.11 -26.46 0.10
CA GLU A 156 13.39 -27.13 0.37
C GLU A 156 13.63 -27.39 1.86
N SER A 157 13.15 -26.48 2.72
CA SER A 157 13.27 -26.61 4.18
C SER A 157 12.31 -27.64 4.79
N GLY A 158 11.50 -28.33 3.98
CA GLY A 158 10.53 -29.32 4.45
C GLY A 158 9.35 -28.71 5.22
N LEU A 159 9.17 -27.39 5.13
CA LEU A 159 8.07 -26.65 5.77
C LEU A 159 6.78 -26.64 4.93
N GLY A 160 6.80 -27.29 3.75
CA GLY A 160 5.61 -27.51 2.92
C GLY A 160 4.78 -28.71 3.38
N GLY A 161 3.45 -28.55 3.40
CA GLY A 161 2.51 -29.64 3.67
C GLY A 161 2.12 -30.37 2.39
N LEU A 162 2.16 -31.71 2.37
CA LEU A 162 1.74 -32.54 1.22
C LEU A 162 2.53 -32.26 -0.09
N GLY A 163 3.78 -31.83 0.01
CA GLY A 163 4.61 -31.51 -1.16
C GLY A 163 4.27 -30.17 -1.83
N GLN A 164 3.44 -29.34 -1.18
CA GLN A 164 3.12 -27.99 -1.60
C GLN A 164 3.24 -27.03 -0.42
N VAL A 165 3.71 -25.81 -0.66
CA VAL A 165 3.70 -24.76 0.37
C VAL A 165 2.27 -24.24 0.52
N PHE A 166 1.66 -24.49 1.69
CA PHE A 166 0.30 -24.07 2.01
C PHE A 166 0.23 -23.49 3.44
N PRO A 167 -0.35 -22.30 3.64
CA PRO A 167 -0.87 -21.36 2.64
C PRO A 167 0.25 -20.68 1.83
N PRO A 168 0.00 -20.21 0.60
CA PRO A 168 1.00 -19.47 -0.16
C PRO A 168 1.36 -18.16 0.56
N SER A 169 2.65 -17.90 0.75
CA SER A 169 3.14 -16.65 1.31
C SER A 169 3.16 -15.56 0.23
N LEU A 170 2.06 -14.85 0.09
CA LEU A 170 1.94 -13.66 -0.77
C LEU A 170 2.21 -12.41 0.07
N TYR A 171 3.00 -11.47 -0.44
CA TYR A 171 3.25 -10.18 0.24
C TYR A 171 3.38 -9.05 -0.79
N GLN A 172 2.91 -7.86 -0.46
CA GLN A 172 3.02 -6.66 -1.30
C GLN A 172 3.97 -5.66 -0.61
N PHE A 173 4.91 -5.09 -1.36
CA PHE A 173 5.69 -3.94 -0.86
C PHE A 173 4.97 -2.64 -1.17
N SER A 174 4.99 -1.71 -0.21
CA SER A 174 4.50 -0.34 -0.37
C SER A 174 5.45 0.64 0.31
N ASP A 175 5.42 1.89 -0.13
CA ASP A 175 6.14 2.96 0.54
C ASP A 175 5.62 3.15 1.98
N THR A 176 6.51 3.59 2.87
CA THR A 176 6.16 3.78 4.27
C THR A 176 5.36 5.08 4.43
N PRO A 177 4.15 5.05 5.00
CA PRO A 177 3.38 6.25 5.29
C PRO A 177 4.16 7.19 6.23
N GLN A 178 4.01 8.50 6.03
CA GLN A 178 4.57 9.48 6.96
C GLN A 178 3.66 9.64 8.18
N SER A 179 4.22 10.03 9.33
CA SER A 179 3.45 10.27 10.56
C SER A 179 3.54 11.76 10.93
N LEU A 180 2.39 12.42 10.95
CA LEU A 180 2.25 13.78 11.47
C LEU A 180 1.97 13.71 12.97
N VAL A 181 3.01 13.99 13.75
CA VAL A 181 2.94 14.03 15.21
C VAL A 181 2.68 15.46 15.69
N ILE A 182 1.59 15.69 16.42
CA ILE A 182 1.27 16.99 17.02
C ILE A 182 1.53 16.93 18.53
N SER A 183 2.37 17.87 19.00
CA SER A 183 2.78 17.98 20.41
C SER A 183 2.59 19.41 20.93
N PRO A 184 2.08 19.61 22.17
CA PRO A 184 2.03 20.91 22.83
C PRO A 184 3.44 21.47 23.07
N ARG A 185 3.57 22.80 23.10
CA ARG A 185 4.88 23.45 23.38
C ARG A 185 5.32 23.30 24.84
N GLU A 186 4.37 23.18 25.76
CA GLU A 186 4.62 23.27 27.19
C GLU A 186 4.80 21.91 27.90
N GLU A 187 4.51 20.81 27.21
CA GLU A 187 4.69 19.46 27.74
C GLU A 187 5.09 18.51 26.61
N ILE A 188 6.08 17.64 26.88
CA ILE A 188 6.52 16.61 25.93
C ILE A 188 5.49 15.46 25.97
N THR A 189 4.41 15.64 25.23
CA THR A 189 3.36 14.64 25.05
C THR A 189 2.87 14.63 23.61
N GLN A 190 2.47 13.45 23.12
CA GLN A 190 1.89 13.28 21.80
C GLN A 190 0.36 13.37 21.92
N VAL A 191 -0.21 14.43 21.35
CA VAL A 191 -1.66 14.66 21.39
C VAL A 191 -2.35 14.03 20.18
N LEU A 192 -1.65 13.95 19.03
CA LEU A 192 -2.20 13.36 17.81
C LEU A 192 -1.11 12.72 16.96
N ASP A 193 -1.48 11.65 16.27
CA ASP A 193 -0.70 10.97 15.22
C ASP A 193 -1.61 10.76 14.00
N ILE A 194 -1.21 11.29 12.84
CA ILE A 194 -1.95 11.08 11.59
C ILE A 194 -1.02 10.45 10.56
N SER A 195 -1.42 9.30 10.00
CA SER A 195 -0.72 8.66 8.89
C SER A 195 -1.03 9.38 7.59
N LEU A 196 -0.01 10.01 7.02
CA LEU A 196 -0.07 10.75 5.77
C LEU A 196 0.47 9.91 4.60
N LEU A 197 0.20 10.38 3.39
CA LEU A 197 0.76 9.83 2.17
C LEU A 197 2.32 9.80 2.24
N PRO A 198 2.97 8.79 1.66
CA PRO A 198 4.42 8.66 1.68
C PRO A 198 5.17 9.83 1.01
N VAL A 199 4.54 10.43 0.01
CA VAL A 199 5.02 11.62 -0.70
C VAL A 199 3.99 12.73 -0.49
N LEU A 200 4.47 13.87 0.01
CA LEU A 200 3.67 15.07 0.20
C LEU A 200 4.10 16.11 -0.84
N ASP A 201 3.15 16.63 -1.59
CA ASP A 201 3.39 17.73 -2.52
C ASP A 201 3.56 19.04 -1.72
N ALA A 202 4.56 19.84 -2.08
CA ALA A 202 4.91 21.09 -1.39
C ALA A 202 4.23 22.30 -2.06
N ASP A 203 2.91 22.23 -2.20
CA ASP A 203 2.06 23.31 -2.74
C ASP A 203 1.57 24.29 -1.64
#